data_AF-A0A6C1EFZ3-F1
#
_entry.id   AF-A0A6C1EFZ3-F1
#
_cell.length_a   1.000
_cell.length_b   1.000
_cell.length_c   1.000
_cell.angle_alpha   90.00
_cell.angle_beta   90.00
_cell.angle_gamma   90.00
#
_symmetry.space_group_name_H-M   'P 1'
#
loop_
_entity.id
_entity.type
_entity.pdbx_description
1 polymer ?
#
loop_
_entity_poly.entity_id
_entity_poly.type
_entity_poly.pdbx_seq_one_letter_code
_entity_poly.pdbx_strand_id
1 'polypeptide(L)'
;MFRSTRVLLSALTKRTHRVKVQVLRDFPRFQLFKGQVTKVKPSLMRNYLHNFNGAKYIIDEEHDVNMELLKLHQAHELKMEEERQRLSKQQEMEAQKRNKVQRQAVFGQKAKESPKEEKKGLLDSGITIEEVKIPGLDI
;
A
#
# COMPACT_ATOMS: atom_id res chain seq x y z
N MET A 1 16.10 39.22 10.16
CA MET A 1 14.69 39.50 9.79
C MET A 1 14.37 38.79 8.48
N PHE A 2 13.30 38.00 8.45
CA PHE A 2 12.94 37.13 7.32
C PHE A 2 12.20 37.95 6.24
N ARG A 3 12.82 38.22 5.09
CA ARG A 3 12.14 38.87 3.96
C ARG A 3 11.32 37.83 3.19
N SER A 4 10.01 38.01 3.13
CA SER A 4 9.12 37.17 2.33
C SER A 4 9.30 37.50 0.84
N THR A 5 10.27 36.86 0.20
CA THR A 5 10.29 36.81 -1.27
C THR A 5 9.23 35.79 -1.70
N ARG A 6 8.07 36.29 -2.13
CA ARG A 6 7.04 35.47 -2.80
C ARG A 6 7.57 35.06 -4.17
N VAL A 7 8.41 34.01 -4.20
CA VAL A 7 8.89 33.43 -5.45
C VAL A 7 7.73 32.65 -6.08
N LEU A 8 7.16 33.17 -7.17
CA LEU A 8 6.18 32.46 -7.97
C LEU A 8 6.91 31.42 -8.83
N LEU A 9 6.92 30.18 -8.37
CA LEU A 9 7.51 29.06 -9.10
C LEU A 9 6.53 28.51 -10.14
N SER A 10 7.06 28.19 -11.34
CA SER A 10 6.31 27.45 -12.36
C SER A 10 5.86 26.07 -11.85
N ALA A 11 4.82 25.51 -12.47
CA ALA A 11 4.33 24.16 -12.12
C ALA A 11 5.42 23.10 -12.27
N LEU A 12 6.24 23.21 -13.33
CA LEU A 12 7.38 22.33 -13.58
C LEU A 12 8.40 22.43 -12.44
N THR A 13 8.79 23.65 -12.06
CA THR A 13 9.77 23.88 -10.98
C THR A 13 9.28 23.31 -9.65
N LYS A 14 7.99 23.46 -9.32
CA LYS A 14 7.40 22.87 -8.08
C LYS A 14 7.45 21.34 -8.07
N ARG A 15 7.45 20.69 -9.23
CA ARG A 15 7.52 19.23 -9.38
C ARG A 15 8.95 18.72 -9.23
N THR A 16 9.89 19.34 -9.96
CA THR A 16 11.26 18.86 -10.14
C THR A 16 12.26 19.38 -9.11
N HIS A 17 12.09 20.59 -8.60
CA HIS A 17 13.10 21.23 -7.75
C HIS A 17 13.09 20.64 -6.34
N ARG A 18 14.21 20.01 -5.96
CA ARG A 18 14.39 19.33 -4.67
C ARG A 18 15.74 19.69 -4.06
N VAL A 19 15.83 19.57 -2.74
CA VAL A 19 17.07 19.80 -1.98
C VAL A 19 17.36 18.56 -1.14
N LYS A 20 18.63 18.14 -1.12
CA LYS A 20 19.10 17.00 -0.34
C LYS A 20 19.32 17.44 1.11
N VAL A 21 18.75 16.70 2.05
CA VAL A 21 18.76 17.04 3.48
C VAL A 21 18.90 15.77 4.32
N GLN A 22 19.48 15.90 5.50
CA GLN A 22 19.41 14.89 6.55
C GLN A 22 18.43 15.33 7.62
N VAL A 23 17.51 14.46 7.97
CA VAL A 23 16.52 14.68 9.04
C VAL A 23 17.15 14.30 10.37
N LEU A 24 17.07 15.17 11.37
CA LEU A 24 17.68 14.98 12.70
C LEU A 24 16.63 14.72 13.80
N ARG A 25 15.34 14.85 13.47
CA ARG A 25 14.19 14.64 14.35
C ARG A 25 13.07 13.93 13.60
N ASP A 26 12.22 13.20 14.30
CA ASP A 26 11.06 12.58 13.68
C ASP A 26 10.01 13.63 13.29
N PHE A 27 9.51 13.54 12.06
CA PHE A 27 8.42 14.35 11.54
C PHE A 27 7.27 13.44 11.05
N PRO A 28 6.40 12.98 11.96
CA PRO A 28 5.33 12.03 11.62
C PRO A 28 4.41 12.53 10.51
N ARG A 29 4.09 13.83 10.51
CA ARG A 29 3.23 14.46 9.50
C ARG A 29 3.75 14.32 8.07
N PHE A 30 5.08 14.27 7.90
CA PHE A 30 5.73 14.20 6.60
C PHE A 30 6.27 12.80 6.31
N GLN A 31 6.05 11.83 7.21
CA GLN A 31 6.60 10.47 7.12
C GLN A 31 8.14 10.48 6.97
N LEU A 32 8.80 11.40 7.68
CA LEU A 32 10.25 11.51 7.71
C LEU A 32 10.75 11.15 9.09
N PHE A 33 11.68 10.21 9.14
CA PHE A 33 12.22 9.70 10.41
C PHE A 33 13.63 10.23 10.66
N LYS A 34 14.01 10.24 11.93
CA LYS A 34 15.33 10.68 12.37
C LYS A 34 16.43 9.87 11.69
N GLY A 35 17.45 10.58 11.20
CA GLY A 35 18.63 10.03 10.51
C GLY A 35 18.46 9.86 9.00
N GLN A 36 17.24 9.96 8.48
CA GLN A 36 16.93 9.78 7.06
C GLN A 36 17.60 10.86 6.18
N VAL A 37 18.23 10.43 5.09
CA VAL A 37 18.72 11.31 4.03
C VAL A 37 17.74 11.28 2.86
N THR A 38 17.14 12.42 2.52
CA THR A 38 16.07 12.49 1.51
C THR A 38 16.11 13.79 0.69
N LYS A 39 15.39 13.79 -0.43
CA LYS A 39 15.24 14.95 -1.33
C LYS A 39 13.86 15.60 -1.13
N VAL A 40 13.82 16.72 -0.42
CA VAL A 40 12.57 17.43 -0.05
C VAL A 40 12.37 18.70 -0.87
N LYS A 41 11.16 19.27 -0.81
CA LYS A 41 10.89 20.59 -1.41
C LYS A 41 11.60 21.68 -0.58
N PRO A 42 12.19 22.73 -1.20
CA PRO A 42 12.86 23.80 -0.47
C PRO A 42 11.94 24.53 0.51
N SER A 43 10.67 24.74 0.13
CA SER A 43 9.67 25.39 0.98
C SER A 43 9.36 24.57 2.24
N LEU A 44 9.30 23.24 2.09
CA LEU A 44 9.10 22.31 3.19
C LEU A 44 10.33 22.34 4.12
N MET A 45 11.54 22.27 3.56
CA MET A 45 12.78 22.32 4.34
C MET A 45 12.88 23.59 5.18
N ARG A 46 12.79 24.76 4.55
CA ARG A 46 13.02 26.05 5.20
C ARG A 46 11.97 26.40 6.25
N ASN A 47 10.70 26.04 6.01
CA ASN A 47 9.61 26.48 6.87
C ASN A 47 9.28 25.49 8.00
N TYR A 48 9.65 24.21 7.85
CA TYR A 48 9.27 23.17 8.81
C TYR A 48 10.48 22.38 9.31
N LEU A 49 11.23 21.73 8.41
CA LEU A 49 12.23 20.75 8.84
C LEU A 49 13.46 21.42 9.47
N HIS A 50 13.94 22.52 8.90
CA HIS A 50 15.18 23.18 9.36
C HIS A 50 15.00 23.92 10.69
N ASN A 51 13.76 24.23 11.08
CA ASN A 51 13.50 24.94 12.32
C ASN A 51 13.97 24.11 13.52
N PHE A 52 14.56 24.79 14.51
CA PHE A 52 15.07 24.16 15.73
C PHE A 52 16.05 23.00 15.47
N ASN A 53 16.85 23.09 14.40
CA ASN A 53 17.83 22.07 14.01
C ASN A 53 17.17 20.70 13.74
N GLY A 54 15.92 20.69 13.27
CA GLY A 54 15.20 19.46 12.97
C GLY A 54 15.73 18.71 11.74
N ALA A 55 16.42 19.41 10.84
CA ALA A 55 17.10 18.84 9.68
C ALA A 55 18.30 19.71 9.30
N LYS A 56 19.24 19.14 8.55
CA LYS A 56 20.44 19.78 8.03
C LYS A 56 20.47 19.68 6.50
N TYR A 57 20.88 20.75 5.83
CA TYR A 57 21.19 20.69 4.40
C TYR A 57 22.43 19.82 4.17
N ILE A 58 22.44 19.06 3.07
CA ILE A 58 23.62 18.34 2.60
C ILE A 58 24.04 19.01 1.30
N ILE A 59 25.17 19.71 1.34
CA ILE A 59 25.82 20.25 0.14
C ILE A 59 26.84 19.23 -0.33
N ASP A 60 27.71 18.80 0.60
CA ASP A 60 28.75 17.80 0.35
C ASP A 60 28.47 16.53 1.15
N GLU A 61 28.32 15.42 0.44
CA GLU A 61 27.86 14.16 1.05
C GLU A 61 28.85 13.57 2.07
N GLU A 62 30.14 13.86 1.91
CA GLU A 62 31.20 13.32 2.77
C GLU A 62 31.31 14.07 4.11
N HIS A 63 31.09 15.39 4.11
CA HIS A 63 31.32 16.23 5.27
C HIS A 63 30.03 16.55 6.02
N ASP A 64 28.91 16.65 5.29
CA ASP A 64 27.67 17.13 5.90
C ASP A 64 26.83 16.04 6.54
N VAL A 65 26.98 14.80 6.09
CA VAL A 65 26.14 13.67 6.50
C VAL A 65 26.63 13.08 7.81
N ASN A 66 25.74 13.03 8.79
CA ASN A 66 25.96 12.25 9.99
C ASN A 66 25.72 10.76 9.69
N MET A 67 26.81 10.02 9.53
CA MET A 67 26.78 8.60 9.17
C MET A 67 26.19 7.70 10.26
N GLU A 68 26.33 8.07 11.53
CA GLU A 68 25.81 7.29 12.66
C GLU A 68 24.28 7.29 12.66
N LEU A 69 23.67 8.47 12.51
CA LEU A 69 22.22 8.60 12.43
C LEU A 69 21.66 7.90 11.19
N LEU A 70 22.36 7.96 10.07
CA LEU A 70 21.95 7.26 8.85
C LEU A 70 21.93 5.73 9.05
N LYS A 71 22.96 5.16 9.69
CA LYS A 71 23.01 3.73 10.02
C LYS A 71 21.87 3.31 10.96
N LEU A 72 21.59 4.12 11.98
CA LEU A 72 20.47 3.88 12.89
C LEU A 72 19.13 3.87 12.16
N HIS A 73 18.94 4.80 11.23
CA HIS A 73 17.73 4.83 10.40
C HIS A 73 17.61 3.58 9.51
N GLN A 74 18.69 3.17 8.85
CA GLN A 74 18.69 1.94 8.03
C GLN A 74 18.35 0.70 8.86
N ALA A 75 18.91 0.56 10.06
CA ALA A 75 18.59 -0.55 10.96
C ALA A 75 17.12 -0.52 11.42
N HIS A 76 16.55 0.67 11.61
CA HIS A 76 15.13 0.83 11.95
C HIS A 76 14.21 0.44 10.78
N GLU A 77 14.52 0.88 9.56
CA GLU A 77 13.74 0.51 8.36
C GLU A 77 13.70 -1.01 8.16
N LEU A 78 14.84 -1.69 8.31
CA LEU A 78 14.89 -3.16 8.21
C LEU A 78 13.98 -3.85 9.24
N LYS A 79 13.96 -3.37 10.48
CA LYS A 79 13.06 -3.91 11.52
C LYS A 79 11.59 -3.68 11.17
N MET A 80 11.24 -2.49 10.68
CA MET A 80 9.88 -2.17 10.27
C MET A 80 9.42 -3.02 9.08
N GLU A 81 10.32 -3.31 8.14
CA GLU A 81 10.04 -4.22 7.03
C GLU A 81 9.82 -5.66 7.49
N GLU A 82 10.65 -6.17 8.41
CA GLU A 82 10.44 -7.49 9.01
C GLU A 82 9.10 -7.60 9.74
N GLU A 83 8.73 -6.60 10.53
CA GLU A 83 7.44 -6.54 11.22
C GLU A 83 6.27 -6.51 10.22
N ARG A 84 6.39 -5.71 9.16
CA ARG A 84 5.39 -5.64 8.10
C ARG A 84 5.20 -6.99 7.39
N GLN A 85 6.28 -7.72 7.13
CA GLN A 85 6.22 -9.07 6.56
C GLN A 85 5.61 -10.09 7.52
N ARG A 86 5.84 -9.97 8.83
CA ARG A 86 5.21 -10.84 9.83
C ARG A 86 3.71 -10.58 9.89
N LEU A 87 3.30 -9.32 9.90
CA LEU A 87 1.89 -8.93 9.91
C LEU A 87 1.16 -9.38 8.65
N SER A 88 1.78 -9.26 7.46
CA SER A 88 1.17 -9.75 6.22
C SER A 88 0.96 -11.26 6.24
N LYS A 89 1.96 -12.03 6.70
CA LYS A 89 1.85 -13.49 6.86
C LYS A 89 0.75 -13.88 7.85
N GLN A 90 0.61 -13.14 8.95
CA GLN A 90 -0.46 -13.37 9.93
C GLN A 90 -1.84 -13.11 9.32
N GLN A 91 -2.00 -12.00 8.58
CA GLN A 91 -3.26 -11.67 7.90
C GLN A 91 -3.63 -12.71 6.84
N GLU A 92 -2.66 -13.19 6.05
CA GLU A 92 -2.86 -14.26 5.07
C GLU A 92 -3.30 -15.56 5.74
N MET A 93 -2.64 -15.96 6.83
CA MET A 93 -3.00 -17.14 7.61
C MET A 93 -4.41 -17.03 8.21
N GLU A 94 -4.78 -15.85 8.72
CA GLU A 94 -6.11 -15.62 9.27
C GLU A 94 -7.19 -15.65 8.17
N ALA A 95 -6.92 -15.05 7.00
CA ALA A 95 -7.80 -15.10 5.84
C ALA A 95 -8.01 -16.54 5.33
N GLN A 96 -6.94 -17.35 5.29
CA GLN A 96 -7.05 -18.77 4.94
C GLN A 96 -7.89 -19.56 5.94
N LYS A 97 -7.73 -19.30 7.24
CA LYS A 97 -8.58 -19.91 8.29
C LYS A 97 -10.05 -19.51 8.12
N ARG A 98 -10.34 -18.23 7.92
CA ARG A 98 -11.71 -17.73 7.67
C ARG A 98 -12.33 -18.38 6.43
N ASN A 99 -11.58 -18.48 5.33
CA ASN A 99 -12.04 -19.16 4.11
C ASN A 99 -12.30 -20.66 4.32
N LYS A 100 -11.47 -21.37 5.11
CA LYS A 100 -11.71 -22.77 5.45
C LYS A 100 -12.98 -22.95 6.30
N VAL A 101 -13.19 -22.08 7.29
CA VAL A 101 -14.39 -22.11 8.14
C VAL A 101 -15.65 -21.76 7.33
N GLN A 102 -15.61 -20.75 6.45
CA GLN A 102 -16.73 -20.46 5.55
C GLN A 102 -17.01 -21.61 4.59
N ARG A 103 -16.00 -22.24 3.99
CA ARG A 103 -16.20 -23.44 3.16
C ARG A 103 -16.80 -24.59 3.96
N GLN A 104 -16.36 -24.83 5.19
CA GLN A 104 -16.98 -25.84 6.06
C GLN A 104 -18.41 -25.48 6.46
N ALA A 105 -18.73 -24.20 6.70
CA ALA A 105 -20.09 -23.77 7.01
C ALA A 105 -21.05 -23.87 5.80
N VAL A 106 -20.55 -23.62 4.58
CA VAL A 106 -21.34 -23.69 3.34
C VAL A 106 -21.51 -25.15 2.87
N PHE A 107 -20.54 -26.04 3.13
CA PHE A 107 -20.57 -27.44 2.68
C PHE A 107 -20.79 -28.48 3.80
N GLY A 108 -20.98 -28.06 5.06
CA GLY A 108 -20.94 -28.92 6.24
C GLY A 108 -22.27 -29.14 6.95
N GLN A 109 -23.26 -29.71 6.25
CA GLN A 109 -24.19 -30.69 6.82
C GLN A 109 -24.53 -31.74 5.75
N LYS A 110 -23.63 -32.70 5.52
CA LYS A 110 -24.02 -34.02 5.00
C LYS A 110 -24.12 -34.97 6.19
N ALA A 111 -25.28 -34.97 6.83
CA ALA A 111 -25.73 -36.08 7.64
C ALA A 111 -26.06 -37.29 6.75
N LYS A 112 -26.02 -38.46 7.36
CA LYS A 112 -25.97 -39.81 6.79
C LYS A 112 -27.05 -40.16 5.75
N GLU A 113 -26.67 -41.14 4.93
CA GLU A 113 -27.34 -41.83 3.82
C GLU A 113 -28.87 -42.00 3.88
N SER A 114 -29.52 -41.73 2.75
CA SER A 114 -30.67 -42.50 2.23
C SER A 114 -30.65 -42.42 0.69
N PRO A 115 -30.91 -43.50 -0.06
CA PRO A 115 -30.89 -43.46 -1.51
C PRO A 115 -32.17 -42.74 -1.96
N LYS A 116 -32.05 -41.53 -2.50
CA LYS A 116 -33.19 -40.79 -3.04
C LYS A 116 -32.92 -40.41 -4.49
N GLU A 117 -33.85 -40.86 -5.31
CA GLU A 117 -33.98 -40.76 -6.75
C GLU A 117 -33.47 -39.44 -7.34
N GLU A 118 -32.75 -39.57 -8.45
CA GLU A 118 -32.29 -38.45 -9.28
C GLU A 118 -33.49 -37.67 -9.82
N LYS A 119 -33.85 -36.60 -9.12
CA LYS A 119 -34.74 -35.58 -9.70
C LYS A 119 -33.92 -34.77 -10.69
N LYS A 120 -34.12 -35.06 -11.98
CA LYS A 120 -33.63 -34.24 -13.10
C LYS A 120 -34.02 -32.78 -12.86
N GLY A 121 -33.03 -31.91 -12.77
CA GLY A 121 -33.25 -30.48 -12.58
C GLY A 121 -33.88 -29.86 -13.83
N LEU A 122 -34.60 -28.74 -13.66
CA LEU A 122 -35.18 -27.94 -14.74
C LEU A 122 -34.14 -27.41 -15.76
N LEU A 123 -32.85 -27.57 -15.46
CA LEU A 123 -31.70 -27.17 -16.29
C LEU A 123 -31.08 -28.34 -17.08
N ASP A 124 -31.50 -29.58 -16.83
CA ASP A 124 -31.03 -30.78 -17.57
C ASP A 124 -31.86 -31.08 -18.83
N SER A 125 -32.98 -30.39 -19.04
CA SER A 125 -33.71 -30.45 -20.31
C SER A 125 -33.01 -29.52 -21.30
N GLY A 126 -32.09 -30.09 -22.10
CA GLY A 126 -31.49 -29.39 -23.24
C GLY A 126 -32.58 -29.02 -24.24
N ILE A 127 -32.91 -27.73 -24.31
CA ILE A 127 -33.86 -27.20 -25.29
C ILE A 127 -33.18 -27.29 -26.66
N THR A 128 -33.71 -28.12 -27.55
CA THR A 128 -33.24 -28.21 -28.94
C THR A 128 -33.88 -27.11 -29.79
N ILE A 129 -33.23 -26.70 -30.88
CA ILE A 129 -33.68 -25.59 -31.75
C ILE A 129 -35.07 -25.87 -32.36
N GLU A 130 -35.47 -27.14 -32.45
CA GLU A 130 -36.78 -27.60 -32.92
C GLU A 130 -37.94 -27.16 -32.01
N GLU A 131 -37.69 -26.96 -30.71
CA GLU A 131 -38.72 -26.61 -29.72
C GLU A 131 -39.01 -25.09 -29.68
N VAL A 132 -38.20 -24.26 -30.34
CA VAL A 132 -38.33 -22.80 -30.33
C VAL A 132 -38.92 -22.31 -31.66
N LYS A 133 -40.22 -21.98 -31.66
CA LYS A 133 -40.90 -21.38 -32.83
C LYS A 133 -40.52 -19.90 -32.94
N ILE A 134 -39.57 -19.56 -33.79
CA ILE A 134 -39.18 -18.17 -34.08
C ILE A 134 -40.06 -17.64 -35.24
N PRO A 135 -40.97 -16.67 -35.02
CA PRO A 135 -41.82 -16.15 -36.09
C PRO A 135 -40.98 -15.38 -37.12
N GLY A 136 -41.07 -15.80 -38.39
CA GLY A 136 -40.33 -15.21 -39.52
C GLY A 136 -39.05 -15.94 -39.91
N LEU A 137 -38.76 -17.09 -39.28
CA LEU A 137 -37.65 -17.97 -39.65
C LEU A 137 -38.23 -19.32 -40.07
N ASP A 138 -38.38 -19.55 -41.38
CA ASP A 138 -38.70 -20.89 -41.90
C ASP A 138 -37.39 -21.69 -42.01
N ILE A 139 -37.18 -22.61 -41.06
CA ILE A 139 -36.19 -23.70 -41.16
C ILE A 139 -36.97 -24.99 -41.42
#